data_AF-A0A9C7PJ20-F1
#
_entry.id   AF-A0A9C7PJ20-F1
#
_cell.length_a   1.000
_cell.length_b   1.000
_cell.length_c   1.000
_cell.angle_alpha   90.00
_cell.angle_beta   90.00
_cell.angle_gamma   90.00
#
_symmetry.space_group_name_H-M   'P 1'
#
loop_
_entity.id
_entity.type
_entity.pdbx_description
1 polymer ?
#
loop_
_entity_poly.entity_id
_entity_poly.type
_entity_poly.pdbx_seq_one_letter_code
_entity_poly.pdbx_strand_id
1 'polypeptide(L)' 'MRYIGARKGDISSLFAGCNRGKESIKIDLKTEAGQAVIRDMASQVDVVIHNFRPGTMESLNLGVLTHSGPSTRG' A
#
# COMPACT_ATOMS: atom_id res chain seq x y z
N MET A 1 12.54 6.56 -3.45
CA MET A 1 12.46 5.30 -4.21
C MET A 1 13.88 4.80 -4.42
N ARG A 2 14.18 3.53 -4.12
CA ARG A 2 15.45 2.92 -4.54
C ARG A 2 15.28 2.43 -5.97
N TYR A 3 16.21 2.79 -6.84
CA TYR A 3 16.16 2.40 -8.24
C TYR A 3 16.98 1.13 -8.44
N ILE A 4 16.33 0.08 -8.91
CA ILE A 4 16.93 -1.22 -9.21
C ILE A 4 16.76 -1.45 -10.71
N GLY A 5 17.86 -1.75 -11.41
CA GLY A 5 17.89 -1.97 -12.86
C GLY A 5 17.88 -0.68 -13.70
N ALA A 6 17.72 -0.86 -15.02
CA ALA A 6 17.68 0.23 -15.99
C ALA A 6 16.50 1.19 -15.72
N ARG A 7 16.65 2.45 -16.12
CA ARG A 7 15.67 3.52 -15.87
C ARG A 7 15.39 4.33 -17.13
N LYS A 8 14.20 4.90 -17.19
CA LYS A 8 13.83 5.95 -18.16
C LYS A 8 13.20 7.11 -17.38
N GLY A 9 13.93 8.23 -17.30
CA GLY A 9 13.57 9.35 -16.42
C GLY A 9 13.47 8.90 -14.95
N ASP A 10 12.37 9.25 -14.30
CA ASP A 10 12.11 8.92 -12.89
C ASP A 10 11.53 7.52 -12.66
N ILE A 11 11.41 6.70 -13.71
CA ILE A 11 10.82 5.37 -13.63
C ILE A 11 11.89 4.29 -13.81
N SER A 12 12.00 3.36 -12.86
CA SER A 12 12.81 2.14 -13.03
C SER A 12 12.06 1.06 -13.82
N SER A 13 12.81 0.19 -14.48
CA SER A 13 12.25 -0.98 -15.17
C SER A 13 11.42 -1.87 -14.24
N LEU A 14 11.88 -2.05 -12.99
CA LEU A 14 11.14 -2.79 -11.96
C LEU A 14 9.81 -2.11 -11.63
N PHE A 15 9.80 -0.79 -11.44
CA PHE A 15 8.58 -0.06 -11.15
C PHE A 15 7.58 -0.14 -12.31
N ALA A 16 8.06 0.07 -13.54
CA ALA A 16 7.25 -0.04 -14.75
C ALA A 16 6.67 -1.45 -14.92
N GLY A 17 7.47 -2.50 -14.70
CA GLY A 17 7.02 -3.89 -14.82
C GLY A 17 5.98 -4.30 -13.78
N CYS A 18 6.21 -3.98 -12.50
CA CYS A 18 5.35 -4.43 -11.40
C CYS A 18 4.10 -3.56 -11.16
N ASN A 19 4.03 -2.37 -11.74
CA ASN A 19 2.91 -1.43 -11.54
C ASN A 19 2.21 -1.00 -12.84
N ARG A 20 2.52 -1.63 -13.98
CA ARG A 20 1.80 -1.35 -15.24
C ARG A 20 0.30 -1.59 -15.06
N GLY A 21 -0.50 -0.62 -15.47
CA GLY A 21 -1.96 -0.68 -15.42
C GLY A 21 -2.57 -0.34 -14.05
N LYS A 22 -1.76 -0.02 -13.03
CA LYS A 22 -2.26 0.50 -11.76
C LYS A 22 -2.39 2.01 -11.81
N GLU A 23 -3.48 2.52 -11.26
CA GLU A 23 -3.61 3.95 -10.93
C GLU A 23 -2.91 4.24 -9.60
N SER A 24 -2.40 5.46 -9.44
CA SER A 24 -1.57 5.84 -8.29
C SER A 24 -2.00 7.19 -7.75
N ILE A 25 -2.12 7.26 -6.42
CA ILE A 25 -2.36 8.50 -5.68
C ILE A 25 -1.33 8.61 -4.55
N LYS A 26 -0.95 9.83 -4.19
CA LYS A 26 -0.01 10.11 -3.11
C LYS A 26 -0.76 10.60 -1.88
N ILE A 27 -0.69 9.87 -0.78
CA ILE A 27 -1.35 10.19 0.49
C ILE A 27 -0.34 10.06 1.63
N ASP A 28 -0.37 10.99 2.58
CA ASP A 28 0.36 10.86 3.84
C ASP A 28 -0.51 10.20 4.93
N LEU A 29 -0.25 8.93 5.19
CA LEU A 29 -0.98 8.11 6.17
C LEU A 29 -0.74 8.50 7.63
N LYS A 30 0.23 9.39 7.90
CA LYS A 30 0.47 9.89 9.26
C LYS A 30 -0.49 11.01 9.64
N THR A 31 -1.20 11.58 8.66
CA THR A 31 -2.18 12.65 8.89
C THR A 31 -3.58 12.06 9.06
N GLU A 32 -4.41 12.69 9.89
CA GLU A 32 -5.81 12.28 10.07
C GLU A 32 -6.58 12.32 8.74
N ALA A 33 -6.34 13.35 7.93
CA ALA A 33 -6.95 13.48 6.60
C ALA A 33 -6.56 12.32 5.67
N GLY A 34 -5.28 11.94 5.63
CA GLY A 34 -4.83 10.81 4.81
C GLY A 34 -5.41 9.48 5.27
N GLN A 35 -5.53 9.28 6.58
CA GLN A 35 -6.17 8.08 7.14
C GLN A 35 -7.67 8.04 6.81
N ALA A 36 -8.37 9.18 6.83
CA ALA A 36 -9.77 9.27 6.45
C ALA A 36 -9.99 8.88 4.98
N VAL A 37 -9.15 9.37 4.06
CA VAL A 37 -9.21 9.01 2.64
C VAL A 37 -9.04 7.51 2.44
N ILE A 38 -8.05 6.89 3.10
CA ILE A 38 -7.86 5.43 2.97
C ILE A 38 -9.04 4.65 3.55
N ARG A 39 -9.61 5.08 4.68
CA ARG A 39 -10.80 4.41 5.25
C ARG A 39 -12.00 4.50 4.32
N ASP A 40 -12.21 5.65 3.68
CA ASP A 40 -13.29 5.83 2.70
C ASP A 40 -13.09 4.94 1.46
N MET A 41 -11.89 4.97 0.87
CA MET A 41 -11.56 4.11 -0.27
C MET A 41 -11.67 2.62 0.07
N ALA A 42 -11.19 2.22 1.26
CA ALA A 42 -11.25 0.83 1.71
C ALA A 42 -12.68 0.31 1.84
N SER A 43 -13.67 1.19 2.07
CA SER A 43 -15.08 0.79 2.12
C SER A 43 -15.67 0.44 0.75
N GLN A 44 -14.99 0.82 -0.33
CA GLN A 44 -15.47 0.70 -1.72
C GLN A 44 -14.70 -0.36 -2.54
N VAL A 45 -13.73 -1.06 -1.93
CA VAL A 45 -12.90 -2.05 -2.61
C VAL A 45 -13.07 -3.43 -2.01
N ASP A 46 -12.93 -4.46 -2.84
CA ASP A 46 -13.03 -5.85 -2.37
C ASP A 46 -11.79 -6.30 -1.60
N VAL A 47 -10.60 -5.79 -1.98
CA VAL A 47 -9.32 -6.29 -1.47
C VAL A 47 -8.36 -5.14 -1.17
N VAL A 48 -7.78 -5.17 0.04
CA VAL A 48 -6.67 -4.30 0.46
C VAL A 48 -5.40 -5.15 0.61
N ILE A 49 -4.30 -4.71 0.00
CA ILE A 49 -3.00 -5.40 0.06
C ILE A 49 -1.96 -4.44 0.64
N HIS A 50 -1.25 -4.87 1.69
CA HIS A 50 -0.08 -4.15 2.20
C HIS A 50 1.05 -5.12 2.56
N ASN A 51 2.27 -4.59 2.58
CA ASN A 51 3.47 -5.30 3.01
C ASN A 51 4.19 -4.58 4.17
N PHE A 52 3.47 -3.74 4.92
CA PHE A 52 3.98 -3.18 6.17
C PHE A 52 4.31 -4.25 7.20
N ARG A 53 5.25 -3.93 8.11
CA ARG A 53 5.58 -4.80 9.24
C ARG A 53 4.34 -4.99 10.15
N PRO A 54 4.24 -6.13 10.86
CA PRO A 54 3.22 -6.30 11.89
C PRO A 54 3.25 -5.14 12.90
N GLY A 55 2.08 -4.64 13.30
CA GLY A 55 1.95 -3.50 14.22
C GLY A 55 1.94 -2.11 13.56
N THR A 56 2.38 -1.99 12.30
CA THR A 56 2.43 -0.68 11.61
C THR A 56 1.02 -0.16 11.28
N MET A 57 0.11 -1.03 10.84
CA MET A 57 -1.24 -0.58 10.46
C MET A 57 -2.02 -0.12 11.68
N GLU A 58 -1.84 -0.78 12.82
CA GLU A 58 -2.38 -0.39 14.12
C GLU A 58 -1.85 0.98 14.54
N SER A 59 -0.53 1.19 14.41
CA SER A 59 0.11 2.48 14.70
C SER A 59 -0.33 3.61 13.77
N LEU A 60 -0.84 3.28 12.58
CA LEU A 60 -1.42 4.23 11.61
C LEU A 60 -2.94 4.40 11.79
N ASN A 61 -3.55 3.82 12.83
CA ASN A 61 -5.01 3.79 13.02
C ASN A 61 -5.78 3.15 11.84
N LEU A 62 -5.14 2.22 11.13
CA LEU A 62 -5.69 1.48 9.98
C LEU A 62 -5.69 -0.03 10.22
N GLY A 63 -5.39 -0.50 11.44
CA GLY A 63 -5.32 -1.93 11.78
C GLY A 63 -6.61 -2.71 11.49
N VAL A 64 -7.76 -2.04 11.48
CA VAL A 64 -9.06 -2.63 11.10
C VAL A 64 -9.10 -3.12 9.65
N LEU A 65 -8.21 -2.62 8.79
CA LEU A 65 -8.07 -3.05 7.40
C LEU A 65 -7.18 -4.29 7.25
N THR A 66 -6.55 -4.74 8.34
CA THR A 66 -5.69 -5.92 8.35
C THR A 66 -6.52 -7.13 8.77
N HIS A 67 -6.58 -8.15 7.92
CA HIS A 67 -7.04 -9.46 8.37
C HIS A 67 -5.88 -10.22 9.02
N SER A 68 -5.90 -10.33 10.35
CA SER A 68 -4.94 -11.12 11.12
C SER A 68 -5.36 -12.60 11.18
N GLY A 69 -5.39 -13.28 10.03
CA GLY A 69 -5.44 -14.74 9.98
C GLY A 69 -4.01 -15.30 10.04
N PRO A 70 -3.75 -16.43 10.72
CA PRO A 70 -2.46 -17.10 10.54
C PRO A 70 -2.28 -17.39 9.05
N SER A 71 -1.15 -16.94 8.48
CA SER A 71 -0.69 -17.42 7.18
C SER A 71 -0.40 -18.91 7.32
N THR A 72 -1.42 -19.75 7.26
CA THR A 72 -1.30 -21.20 7.10
C THR A 72 -0.77 -21.45 5.69
N ARG A 73 0.55 -21.35 5.53
CA ARG A 73 1.23 -21.99 4.42
C ARG A 73 1.20 -23.50 4.69
N GLY A 74 0.33 -24.19 3.97
CA GLY A 74 0.64 -25.55 3.51
C GLY A 74 1.61 -25.48 2.35
#